data_AF-E7AB41-F1
#
_entry.id   AF-E7AB41-F1
#
_cell.length_a   1.000
_cell.length_b   1.000
_cell.length_c   1.000
_cell.angle_alpha   90.00
_cell.angle_beta   90.00
_cell.angle_gamma   90.00
#
_symmetry.space_group_name_H-M   'P 1'
#
loop_
_entity.id
_entity.type
_entity.pdbx_description
1 polymer ?
#
loop_
_entity_poly.entity_id
_entity_poly.type
_entity_poly.pdbx_seq_one_letter_code
_entity_poly.pdbx_strand_id
1 'polypeptide(L)'
;MGAKYKDTQTKFQPTYVQFAFNLGFRLNFSKHVGVETGVRVPVINDPFFKGKNTTDDGEIPGGNGSTEEFAFRRTIVFFINYVANF
;
A
#
# COMPACT_ATOMS: atom_id res chain seq x y z
N MET A 1 -15.54 -8.63 -2.30
CA MET A 1 -17.00 -8.82 -2.16
C MET A 1 -17.48 -7.67 -1.27
N GLY A 2 -18.32 -6.77 -1.76
CA GLY A 2 -18.79 -5.61 -0.97
C GLY A 2 -20.21 -5.84 -0.48
N ALA A 3 -20.52 -5.48 0.76
CA ALA A 3 -21.87 -5.48 1.27
C ALA A 3 -22.57 -4.17 0.87
N LYS A 4 -23.77 -4.27 0.31
CA LYS A 4 -24.65 -3.12 0.09
C LYS A 4 -25.71 -3.15 1.16
N TYR A 5 -25.56 -2.32 2.18
CA TYR A 5 -26.69 -1.91 3.00
C TYR A 5 -27.43 -0.82 2.21
N LYS A 6 -28.74 -0.70 2.40
CA LYS A 6 -29.63 0.14 1.57
C LYS A 6 -29.16 1.60 1.48
N ASP A 7 -28.41 2.04 2.50
CA ASP A 7 -28.03 3.43 2.75
C ASP A 7 -26.51 3.66 2.75
N THR A 8 -25.71 2.59 2.75
CA THR A 8 -24.23 2.65 2.71
C THR A 8 -23.66 1.59 1.79
N GLN A 9 -22.85 2.05 0.82
CA GLN A 9 -22.09 1.20 -0.07
C GLN A 9 -20.67 1.03 0.46
N THR A 10 -20.25 -0.22 0.65
CA THR A 10 -18.87 -0.54 1.05
C THR A 10 -18.12 -1.29 -0.04
N LYS A 11 -16.83 -1.00 -0.16
CA LYS A 11 -15.90 -1.71 -1.03
C LYS A 11 -14.69 -2.13 -0.23
N PHE A 12 -14.50 -3.44 -0.16
CA PHE A 12 -13.31 -4.07 0.40
C PHE A 12 -12.36 -4.47 -0.73
N GLN A 13 -11.10 -4.03 -0.64
CA GLN A 13 -10.05 -4.38 -1.59
C GLN A 13 -8.82 -4.90 -0.83
N PRO A 14 -8.67 -6.23 -0.69
CA PRO A 14 -7.49 -6.83 -0.10
C PRO A 14 -6.35 -6.87 -1.13
N THR A 15 -6.02 -5.74 -1.75
CA THR A 15 -4.94 -5.70 -2.74
C THR A 15 -3.62 -5.97 -2.04
N TYR A 16 -2.86 -6.96 -2.54
CA TYR A 16 -1.56 -7.32 -1.97
C TYR A 16 -0.37 -6.69 -2.72
N VAL A 17 -0.63 -6.19 -3.94
CA VAL A 17 0.40 -5.69 -4.86
C VAL A 17 0.76 -4.26 -4.52
N GLN A 18 2.02 -4.02 -4.18
CA GLN A 18 2.53 -2.67 -3.92
C GLN A 18 3.68 -2.34 -4.85
N PHE A 19 3.64 -1.14 -5.40
CA PHE A 19 4.74 -0.59 -6.17
C PHE A 19 5.69 0.15 -5.23
N ALA A 20 6.97 -0.22 -5.30
CA ALA A 20 8.02 0.41 -4.52
C ALA A 20 9.24 0.71 -5.40
N PHE A 21 9.83 1.88 -5.21
CA PHE A 21 11.14 2.21 -5.76
C PHE A 21 12.23 1.76 -4.79
N ASN A 22 13.27 1.12 -5.31
CA ASN A 22 14.48 0.81 -4.56
C ASN A 22 15.56 1.80 -4.99
N LEU A 23 16.08 2.57 -4.05
CA LEU A 23 17.15 3.53 -4.26
C LEU A 23 18.32 3.10 -3.39
N GLY A 24 19.49 2.89 -3.98
CA GLY A 24 20.61 2.35 -3.24
C GLY A 24 21.92 2.33 -4.01
N PHE A 25 22.95 1.91 -3.30
CA PHE A 25 24.30 1.73 -3.81
C PHE A 25 24.63 0.24 -3.88
N ARG A 26 25.34 -0.15 -4.92
CA ARG A 26 25.97 -1.46 -5.03
C ARG A 26 27.48 -1.29 -4.97
N LEU A 27 28.10 -1.91 -3.98
CA LEU A 27 29.56 -2.00 -3.86
C LEU A 27 29.98 -3.39 -4.32
N ASN A 28 30.85 -3.45 -5.32
CA ASN A 28 31.43 -4.72 -5.78
C ASN A 28 32.83 -4.86 -5.14
N PHE A 29 33.00 -5.86 -4.28
CA PHE A 29 34.29 -6.13 -3.62
C PHE A 29 35.17 -7.08 -4.46
N SER A 30 34.55 -7.91 -5.30
CA SER A 30 35.20 -8.80 -6.25
C SER A 30 34.34 -8.92 -7.52
N LYS A 31 34.87 -9.56 -8.57
CA LYS A 31 34.08 -9.90 -9.77
C LYS A 31 32.82 -10.71 -9.44
N HIS A 32 32.89 -11.53 -8.38
CA HIS A 32 31.84 -12.47 -8.02
C HIS A 32 31.04 -12.06 -6.78
N VAL A 33 31.45 -10.99 -6.08
CA VAL A 33 30.89 -10.65 -4.76
C VAL A 33 30.69 -9.16 -4.61
N GLY A 34 29.51 -8.77 -4.16
CA GLY A 34 29.18 -7.40 -3.80
C GLY A 34 28.14 -7.32 -2.68
N VAL A 35 27.89 -6.10 -2.23
CA VAL A 35 26.82 -5.75 -1.30
C VAL A 35 25.96 -4.67 -1.91
N GLU A 36 24.65 -4.82 -1.78
CA GLU A 36 23.67 -3.79 -2.07
C GLU A 36 23.11 -3.25 -0.77
N THR A 37 23.06 -1.93 -0.67
CA THR A 37 22.40 -1.26 0.44
C THR A 37 21.53 -0.15 -0.09
N GLY A 38 20.37 0.07 0.52
CA GLY A 38 19.47 1.10 0.06
C GLY A 38 18.19 1.21 0.85
N VAL A 39 17.28 1.98 0.29
CA VAL A 39 15.97 2.29 0.82
C VAL A 39 14.92 1.83 -0.19
N ARG A 40 13.88 1.18 0.32
CA ARG A 40 12.67 0.84 -0.40
C ARG A 40 11.56 1.80 0.01
N VAL A 41 11.09 2.59 -0.95
CA VAL A 41 10.01 3.57 -0.76
C VAL A 41 8.75 3.08 -1.47
N PRO A 42 7.68 2.72 -0.73
CA PRO A 42 6.38 2.39 -1.32
C PRO A 42 5.67 3.65 -1.79
N VAL A 43 5.08 3.58 -2.99
CA VAL A 43 4.57 4.76 -3.72
C VAL A 43 3.06 4.84 -3.72
N ILE A 44 2.37 3.71 -3.67
CA ILE A 44 0.91 3.63 -3.76
C ILE A 44 0.35 3.24 -2.39
N ASN A 45 -0.61 4.02 -1.92
CA ASN A 45 -1.46 3.64 -0.80
C ASN A 45 -2.57 2.76 -1.36
N ASP A 46 -2.65 1.51 -0.92
CA ASP A 46 -3.74 0.64 -1.31
C ASP A 46 -4.93 0.90 -0.36
N PRO A 47 -6.07 1.37 -0.89
CA PRO A 47 -7.27 1.52 -0.08
C PRO A 47 -7.78 0.12 0.28
N PHE A 48 -7.73 -0.20 1.57
CA PHE A 48 -8.19 -1.47 2.09
C PHE A 48 -9.73 -1.51 2.19
N PHE A 49 -10.30 -0.40 2.64
CA PHE A 49 -11.73 -0.21 2.79
C PHE A 49 -12.13 1.19 2.30
N LYS A 50 -13.20 1.26 1.53
CA LYS A 50 -13.92 2.49 1.24
C LYS A 50 -15.40 2.32 1.50
N GLY A 51 -15.97 3.19 2.32
CA GLY A 51 -17.41 3.32 2.53
C GLY A 51 -17.92 4.63 1.94
N LYS A 52 -19.13 4.62 1.39
CA LYS A 52 -19.84 5.83 0.97
C LYS A 52 -21.33 5.71 1.31
N ASN A 53 -21.88 6.73 1.96
CA ASN A 53 -23.32 6.84 2.15
C ASN A 53 -24.01 7.18 0.83
N THR A 54 -25.10 6.48 0.55
CA THR A 54 -25.96 6.71 -0.62
C THR A 54 -27.21 7.50 -0.26
N THR A 55 -27.52 7.67 1.03
CA THR A 55 -28.63 8.44 1.59
C THR A 55 -28.18 9.16 2.86
N ASP A 56 -29.03 10.03 3.43
CA ASP A 56 -28.74 10.76 4.66
C ASP A 56 -28.77 9.89 5.93
N ASP A 57 -29.40 8.71 5.86
CA ASP A 57 -29.54 7.74 6.94
C ASP A 57 -28.39 6.70 6.96
N GLY A 58 -27.30 6.95 6.22
CA GLY A 58 -26.18 6.02 6.12
C GLY A 58 -25.31 5.93 7.38
N GLU A 59 -24.54 4.85 7.49
CA GLU A 59 -23.74 4.50 8.68
C GLU A 59 -22.54 5.44 8.91
N ILE A 60 -22.08 6.15 7.88
CA ILE A 60 -20.94 7.07 7.98
C ILE A 60 -21.43 8.45 8.47
N PRO A 61 -20.80 9.06 9.50
CA PRO A 61 -21.19 10.40 9.93
C PRO A 61 -21.15 11.44 8.80
N GLY A 62 -22.12 12.36 8.78
CA GLY A 62 -22.14 13.51 7.86
C GLY A 62 -23.17 13.48 6.72
N GLY A 63 -24.08 12.49 6.70
CA GLY A 63 -25.23 12.45 5.79
C GLY A 63 -24.90 11.90 4.40
N ASN A 64 -25.72 12.25 3.41
CA ASN A 64 -25.61 11.69 2.07
C ASN A 64 -24.30 12.12 1.39
N GLY A 65 -23.59 11.14 0.81
CA GLY A 65 -22.34 11.37 0.12
C GLY A 65 -21.10 11.38 1.03
N SER A 66 -21.27 11.28 2.36
CA SER A 66 -20.16 11.06 3.28
C SER A 66 -19.34 9.83 2.91
N THR A 67 -18.03 9.94 3.04
CA THR A 67 -17.07 8.88 2.71
C THR A 67 -16.13 8.61 3.86
N GLU A 68 -15.81 7.34 4.07
CA GLU A 68 -14.76 6.89 4.98
C GLU A 68 -13.80 5.99 4.20
N GLU A 69 -12.49 6.20 4.39
CA GLU A 69 -11.45 5.44 3.70
C GLU A 69 -10.39 5.00 4.70
N PHE A 70 -10.15 3.69 4.76
CA PHE A 70 -8.99 3.11 5.43
C PHE A 70 -8.02 2.59 4.37
N ALA A 71 -6.83 3.18 4.33
CA ALA A 71 -5.75 2.77 3.45
C ALA A 71 -4.56 2.29 4.29
N PHE A 72 -3.89 1.22 3.82
CA PHE A 72 -2.64 0.78 4.41
C PHE A 72 -1.46 1.29 3.60
N ARG A 73 -0.49 1.91 4.27
CA ARG A 73 0.79 2.29 3.69
C ARG A 73 1.90 1.47 4.35
N ARG A 74 2.76 0.84 3.56
CA ARG A 74 3.99 0.22 4.10
C ARG A 74 4.99 1.30 4.50
N THR A 75 5.74 1.04 5.57
CA THR A 75 6.81 1.93 6.06
C THR A 75 7.99 1.93 5.08
N ILE A 76 8.78 3.00 5.09
CA ILE A 76 10.08 3.07 4.40
C ILE A 76 11.00 2.01 5.02
N VAL A 77 11.60 1.16 4.19
CA VAL A 77 12.46 0.06 4.67
C VAL A 77 13.89 0.25 4.19
N PHE A 78 14.86 0.15 5.10
CA PHE A 78 16.28 0.03 4.75
C PHE A 78 16.62 -1.43 4.51
N PHE A 79 17.43 -1.72 3.49
CA PHE A 79 17.87 -3.07 3.18
C PHE A 79 19.38 -3.14 2.98
N ILE A 80 19.95 -4.30 3.30
CA ILE A 80 21.31 -4.69 2.95
C ILE A 80 21.24 -6.14 2.42
N ASN A 81 21.71 -6.37 1.20
CA ASN A 81 21.72 -7.67 0.55
C ASN A 81 23.13 -8.06 0.13
N TYR A 82 23.45 -9.35 0.26
CA TYR A 82 24.65 -9.94 -0.34
C TYR A 82 24.36 -10.30 -1.80
N VAL A 83 25.29 -9.96 -2.70
CA VAL A 83 25.17 -10.20 -4.14
C VAL A 83 26.30 -11.11 -4.58
N ALA A 84 25.95 -12.26 -5.16
CA ALA A 84 26.89 -13.14 -5.83
C ALA A 84 26.64 -13.09 -7.35
N ASN A 85 27.71 -12.88 -8.13
CA ASN A 85 27.70 -13.01 -9.59
C ASN A 85 28.51 -14.25 -9.97
N PHE A 86 27.96 -15.13 -10.82
CA PHE A 86 28.62 -16.34 -11.32
C PHE A 86 29.26 -16.11 -12.69
#